data_AF-A0A229G3E3-F1
#
_entry.id   AF-A0A229G3E3-F1
#
_cell.length_a   1.000
_cell.length_b   1.000
_cell.length_c   1.000
_cell.angle_alpha   90.00
_cell.angle_beta   90.00
_cell.angle_gamma   90.00
#
_symmetry.space_group_name_H-M   'P 1'
#
loop_
_entity.id
_entity.type
_entity.pdbx_description
1 polymer ?
#
loop_
_entity_poly.entity_id
_entity_poly.type
_entity_poly.pdbx_seq_one_letter_code
_entity_poly.pdbx_strand_id
1 'polypeptide(L)'
;MPTSRHGGGADGAQPSAAISAVGLRKSYGDKTVLDGIDLHIPAGSVFALLGPNGAGKTTAVKILSTLITADGGQSQVAGHDIGTSPDGVRAAIGVTGQFSAVDGLING
;
A
#
# COMPACT_ATOMS: atom_id res chain seq x y z
N MET A 1 -25.92 34.35 -22.95
CA MET A 1 -26.07 33.24 -23.93
C MET A 1 -25.99 33.85 -25.32
N PRO A 2 -25.17 33.36 -26.27
CA PRO A 2 -24.71 31.98 -26.52
C PRO A 2 -23.19 31.78 -26.32
N THR A 3 -22.54 30.61 -26.26
CA THR A 3 -22.89 29.18 -26.17
C THR A 3 -21.65 28.49 -25.58
N SER A 4 -21.85 27.51 -24.69
CA SER A 4 -20.81 26.60 -24.21
C SER A 4 -20.13 25.88 -25.38
N ARG A 5 -18.80 25.76 -25.32
CA ARG A 5 -18.05 24.80 -26.13
C ARG A 5 -17.63 23.64 -25.26
N HIS A 6 -18.35 22.55 -25.49
CA HIS A 6 -18.01 21.19 -25.15
C HIS A 6 -16.80 20.73 -25.97
N GLY A 7 -15.93 19.93 -25.38
CA GLY A 7 -14.81 19.24 -26.02
C GLY A 7 -13.57 19.34 -25.14
N GLY A 8 -13.04 18.27 -24.56
CA GLY A 8 -13.18 16.87 -24.91
C GLY A 8 -11.79 16.27 -24.70
N GLY A 9 -11.71 15.39 -23.71
CA GLY A 9 -10.45 14.78 -23.30
C GLY A 9 -10.74 13.99 -22.05
N ALA A 10 -11.40 12.84 -22.21
CA ALA A 10 -11.12 11.73 -21.32
C ALA A 10 -9.64 11.41 -21.52
N ASP A 11 -8.77 12.15 -20.81
CA ASP A 11 -7.39 11.74 -20.61
C ASP A 11 -7.51 10.36 -20.00
N GLY A 12 -7.20 9.34 -20.83
CA GLY A 12 -7.54 7.95 -20.60
C GLY A 12 -7.34 7.63 -19.13
N ALA A 13 -8.47 7.44 -18.43
CA ALA A 13 -8.55 7.52 -16.97
C ALA A 13 -7.35 6.77 -16.40
N GLN A 14 -6.36 7.53 -15.92
CA GLN A 14 -5.18 6.93 -15.33
C GLN A 14 -5.73 6.01 -14.25
N PRO A 15 -5.51 4.69 -14.35
CA PRO A 15 -6.14 3.75 -13.44
C PRO A 15 -5.79 4.20 -12.03
N SER A 16 -6.81 4.52 -11.23
CA SER A 16 -6.63 5.04 -9.88
C SER A 16 -5.68 4.10 -9.13
N ALA A 17 -4.65 4.64 -8.48
CA ALA A 17 -3.67 3.81 -7.79
C ALA A 17 -4.36 2.95 -6.73
N ALA A 18 -4.13 1.64 -6.76
CA ALA A 18 -4.53 0.76 -5.66
C ALA A 18 -3.65 1.00 -4.44
N ILE A 19 -2.38 1.34 -4.64
CA ILE A 19 -1.45 1.71 -3.58
C ILE A 19 -0.64 2.93 -4.05
N SER A 20 -0.55 3.94 -3.21
CA SER A 20 0.36 5.08 -3.39
C SER A 20 1.11 5.34 -2.10
N ALA A 21 2.43 5.53 -2.19
CA ALA A 21 3.27 5.94 -1.08
C ALA A 21 4.28 6.98 -1.56
N VAL A 22 4.48 8.03 -0.77
CA VAL A 22 5.49 9.06 -1.02
C VAL A 22 6.35 9.22 0.23
N GLY A 23 7.64 9.01 0.08
CA GLY A 23 8.64 9.14 1.14
C GLY A 23 8.42 8.17 2.30
N LEU A 24 8.01 6.93 2.02
CA LEU A 24 7.72 5.95 3.07
C LEU A 24 8.98 5.57 3.85
N ARG A 25 8.96 5.76 5.16
CA ARG A 25 10.12 5.56 6.05
C ARG A 25 9.83 4.59 7.19
N LYS A 26 10.87 3.83 7.56
CA LYS A 26 10.87 2.97 8.74
C LYS A 26 12.29 2.71 9.24
N SER A 27 12.48 2.90 10.54
CA SER A 27 13.68 2.53 11.28
C SER A 27 13.33 1.65 12.48
N TYR A 28 14.29 0.83 12.90
CA TYR A 28 14.23 0.06 14.14
C TYR A 28 15.50 0.36 14.95
N GLY A 29 15.34 1.16 16.01
CA GLY A 29 16.50 1.79 16.66
C GLY A 29 17.28 2.62 15.64
N ASP A 30 18.60 2.44 15.61
CA ASP A 30 19.50 3.17 14.71
C ASP A 30 19.52 2.59 13.27
N LYS A 31 18.79 1.50 13.01
CA LYS A 31 18.80 0.85 11.70
C LYS A 31 17.65 1.34 10.83
N THR A 32 17.96 2.13 9.81
CA THR A 32 17.03 2.46 8.73
C THR A 32 16.74 1.22 7.87
N VAL A 33 15.47 0.90 7.70
CA VAL A 33 14.99 -0.22 6.87
C VAL A 33 14.30 0.26 5.61
N LEU A 34 13.50 1.32 5.70
CA LEU A 34 12.94 2.03 4.54
C LEU A 34 13.39 3.49 4.61
N ASP A 35 14.05 3.96 3.57
CA ASP A 35 14.66 5.30 3.51
C ASP A 35 13.94 6.20 2.50
N GLY A 36 12.65 6.44 2.71
CA GLY A 36 11.89 7.37 1.89
C GLY A 36 11.54 6.81 0.51
N ILE A 37 10.97 5.60 0.47
CA ILE A 37 10.60 4.97 -0.80
C ILE A 37 9.28 5.52 -1.35
N ASP A 38 9.20 5.69 -2.66
CA ASP A 38 7.99 6.06 -3.39
C ASP A 38 7.42 4.84 -4.12
N LEU A 39 6.11 4.65 -4.04
CA LEU A 39 5.40 3.59 -4.73
C LEU A 39 4.14 4.15 -5.39
N HIS A 40 3.90 3.78 -6.64
CA HIS A 40 2.66 4.03 -7.34
C HIS A 40 2.25 2.75 -8.07
N ILE A 41 1.25 2.05 -7.53
CA ILE A 41 0.79 0.76 -8.04
C ILE A 41 -0.64 0.96 -8.58
N PRO A 42 -0.83 0.91 -9.91
CA PRO A 42 -2.16 1.05 -10.51
C PRO A 42 -3.12 -0.05 -10.07
N ALA A 43 -4.41 0.28 -9.97
CA ALA A 43 -5.44 -0.75 -9.83
C ALA A 43 -5.44 -1.71 -11.03
N GLY A 44 -5.76 -2.98 -10.77
CA GLY A 44 -5.78 -4.04 -11.79
C GLY A 44 -4.39 -4.54 -12.23
N SER A 45 -3.32 -4.15 -11.51
CA SER A 45 -1.96 -4.60 -11.81
C SER A 45 -1.48 -5.70 -10.85
N VAL A 46 -0.48 -6.47 -11.30
CA VAL A 46 0.33 -7.33 -10.45
C VAL A 46 1.68 -6.67 -10.25
N PHE A 47 2.05 -6.43 -9.00
CA PHE A 47 3.30 -5.80 -8.63
C PHE A 47 4.10 -6.70 -7.69
N ALA A 48 5.43 -6.79 -7.91
CA ALA A 48 6.32 -7.60 -7.10
C ALA A 48 7.44 -6.75 -6.50
N LEU A 49 7.66 -6.91 -5.18
CA LEU A 49 8.82 -6.35 -4.50
C LEU A 49 9.94 -7.41 -4.45
N LEU A 50 11.05 -7.14 -5.14
CA LEU A 50 12.19 -8.04 -5.26
C LEU A 50 13.44 -7.40 -4.63
N GLY A 51 14.26 -8.22 -3.99
CA GLY A 51 15.50 -7.75 -3.35
C GLY A 51 16.04 -8.77 -2.34
N PRO A 52 17.27 -8.59 -1.84
CA PRO A 52 17.89 -9.50 -0.89
C PRO A 52 17.16 -9.52 0.47
N ASN A 53 17.51 -10.49 1.30
CA ASN A 53 17.05 -10.52 2.69
C ASN A 53 17.51 -9.25 3.43
N GLY A 54 16.61 -8.67 4.22
CA GLY A 54 16.88 -7.41 4.92
C GLY A 54 16.63 -6.14 4.12
N ALA A 55 16.30 -6.21 2.82
CA ALA A 55 15.99 -5.04 1.99
C ALA A 55 14.66 -4.31 2.34
N GLY A 56 13.99 -4.70 3.43
CA GLY A 56 12.76 -4.02 3.87
C GLY A 56 11.45 -4.45 3.19
N LYS A 57 11.45 -5.46 2.29
CA LYS A 57 10.23 -5.94 1.60
C LYS A 57 9.07 -6.26 2.55
N THR A 58 9.33 -7.12 3.55
CA THR A 58 8.32 -7.50 4.54
C THR A 58 7.88 -6.30 5.38
N THR A 59 8.79 -5.36 5.66
CA THR A 59 8.48 -4.12 6.38
C THR A 59 7.54 -3.23 5.57
N ALA A 60 7.81 -3.02 4.28
CA ALA A 60 6.93 -2.28 3.38
C ALA A 60 5.53 -2.93 3.31
N VAL A 61 5.46 -4.24 3.09
CA VAL A 61 4.18 -4.96 3.05
C VAL A 61 3.41 -4.83 4.36
N LYS A 62 4.08 -4.98 5.51
CA LYS A 62 3.44 -4.84 6.83
C LYS A 62 2.92 -3.42 7.10
N ILE A 63 3.61 -2.39 6.62
CA ILE A 63 3.15 -1.01 6.74
C ILE A 63 1.92 -0.77 5.87
N LEU A 64 1.99 -1.16 4.59
CA LEU A 64 0.89 -0.99 3.64
C LEU A 64 -0.34 -1.82 4.04
N SER A 65 -0.17 -2.92 4.77
CA SER A 65 -1.26 -3.68 5.38
C SER A 65 -1.67 -3.21 6.77
N THR A 66 -1.14 -2.08 7.24
CA THR A 66 -1.41 -1.47 8.56
C THR A 66 -1.07 -2.36 9.76
N LEU A 67 -0.27 -3.41 9.58
CA LEU A 67 0.18 -4.30 10.64
C LEU A 67 1.25 -3.65 11.52
N ILE A 68 1.97 -2.65 11.00
CA ILE A 68 2.89 -1.78 11.74
C ILE A 68 2.79 -0.35 11.21
N THR A 69 3.10 0.63 12.05
CA THR A 69 3.10 2.05 11.66
C THR A 69 4.39 2.41 10.92
N ALA A 70 4.28 3.25 9.88
CA ALA A 70 5.41 3.96 9.28
C ALA A 70 5.97 5.02 10.24
N ASP A 71 7.23 5.41 10.08
CA ASP A 71 7.81 6.51 10.85
C ASP A 71 7.68 7.85 10.11
N GLY A 72 7.32 7.82 8.82
CA GLY A 72 7.09 9.01 8.02
C GLY A 72 6.68 8.68 6.59
N GLY A 73 6.37 9.74 5.84
CA GLY A 73 5.79 9.67 4.50
C GLY A 73 4.26 9.73 4.52
N GLN A 74 3.67 9.73 3.33
CA GLN A 74 2.23 9.63 3.13
C GLN A 74 1.92 8.35 2.35
N SER A 75 0.85 7.65 2.70
CA SER A 75 0.51 6.40 2.03
C SER A 75 -0.98 6.12 2.06
N GLN A 76 -1.50 5.65 0.94
CA GLN A 76 -2.89 5.25 0.77
C GLN A 76 -2.97 3.87 0.12
N VAL A 77 -3.97 3.10 0.54
CA VAL A 77 -4.30 1.79 -0.01
C VAL A 77 -5.80 1.74 -0.25
N ALA A 78 -6.20 1.42 -1.48
CA ALA A 78 -7.60 1.43 -1.93
C ALA A 78 -8.36 2.73 -1.59
N GLY A 79 -7.67 3.88 -1.66
CA GLY A 79 -8.23 5.20 -1.34
C GLY A 79 -8.31 5.53 0.15
N HIS A 80 -7.85 4.65 1.04
CA HIS A 80 -7.78 4.88 2.48
C HIS A 80 -6.35 5.23 2.90
N ASP A 81 -6.19 6.33 3.64
CA ASP A 81 -4.90 6.67 4.26
C ASP A 81 -4.57 5.69 5.39
N ILE A 82 -3.35 5.17 5.38
CA ILE A 82 -2.95 4.08 6.29
C ILE A 82 -2.79 4.54 7.75
N GLY A 83 -2.59 5.84 8.00
CA GLY A 83 -2.41 6.39 9.34
C GLY A 83 -3.70 6.85 10.00
N THR A 84 -4.64 7.35 9.19
CA THR A 84 -5.90 7.96 9.64
C THR A 84 -7.12 7.06 9.41
N SER A 85 -7.05 6.09 8.49
CA SER A 85 -8.14 5.16 8.18
C SER A 85 -7.68 3.69 8.06
N PRO A 86 -6.97 3.14 9.08
CA PRO A 86 -6.44 1.78 9.01
C PRO A 86 -7.52 0.70 8.89
N ASP A 87 -8.70 0.89 9.48
CA ASP A 87 -9.81 -0.06 9.39
C ASP A 87 -10.38 -0.13 7.97
N GLY A 88 -10.43 1.00 7.27
CA GLY A 88 -10.84 1.06 5.85
C GLY A 88 -9.86 0.29 4.96
N VAL A 89 -8.56 0.44 5.21
CA VAL A 89 -7.52 -0.34 4.50
C VAL A 89 -7.74 -1.84 4.73
N ARG A 90 -7.91 -2.28 5.98
CA ARG A 90 -8.08 -3.70 6.34
C ARG A 90 -9.34 -4.32 5.75
N ALA A 91 -10.42 -3.55 5.64
CA ALA A 91 -11.64 -4.00 4.98
C ALA A 91 -11.48 -4.15 3.45
N ALA A 92 -10.54 -3.41 2.85
CA ALA A 92 -10.33 -3.37 1.41
C ALA A 92 -9.26 -4.35 0.89
N ILE A 93 -8.45 -4.96 1.76
CA ILE A 93 -7.35 -5.85 1.34
C ILE A 93 -7.43 -7.24 1.96
N GLY A 94 -7.01 -8.24 1.19
CA GLY A 94 -6.64 -9.56 1.70
C GLY A 94 -5.13 -9.65 1.87
N VAL A 95 -4.66 -10.17 3.00
CA VAL A 95 -3.23 -10.41 3.25
C VAL A 95 -3.04 -11.88 3.59
N THR A 96 -2.29 -12.58 2.74
CA THR A 96 -1.85 -13.95 3.03
C THR A 96 -0.46 -13.87 3.68
N GLY A 97 -0.33 -14.44 4.88
CA GLY A 97 0.97 -14.55 5.53
C GLY A 97 1.90 -15.52 4.80
N GLN A 98 3.21 -15.43 5.08
CA GLN A 98 4.17 -16.49 4.69
C GLN A 98 3.90 -17.81 5.45
N PHE A 99 3.14 -17.73 6.55
CA PHE A 99 2.57 -18.86 7.23
C PHE A 99 1.05 -18.75 7.11
N SER A 100 0.43 -19.70 6.40
CA SER A 100 -1.00 -19.91 6.51
C SER A 100 -1.28 -20.32 7.96
N ALA A 101 -1.91 -19.44 8.73
CA ALA A 101 -2.49 -19.84 10.01
C ALA A 101 -3.70 -20.73 9.71
N VAL A 102 -3.44 -21.98 9.32
CA VAL A 102 -4.43 -23.05 9.37
C VAL A 102 -4.43 -23.53 10.81
N ASP A 103 -5.58 -23.44 11.47
CA ASP A 103 -5.77 -23.70 12.89
C ASP A 103 -5.07 -24.97 13.40
N GLY A 104 -4.36 -24.84 14.53
CA GLY A 104 -3.99 -25.97 15.39
C GLY A 104 -5.13 -26.44 16.29
N LEU A 105 -6.38 -26.15 15.92
CA LEU A 105 -7.60 -26.47 16.65
C LEU A 105 -8.55 -27.30 15.78
N ILE A 106 -8.06 -28.44 15.30
CA ILE A 106 -8.92 -29.55 14.85
C ILE A 106 -8.50 -30.78 15.66
N ASN A 107 -8.91 -30.79 16.91
CA ASN A 107 -8.95 -32.00 17.72
C ASN A 107 -10.43 -32.28 17.95
N GLY A 108 -10.91 -33.37 17.35
CA GLY A 108 -12.25 -33.91 17.64
C GLY A 108 -12.38 -34.44 19.07
#